data_AF-A0A4R7B178-F1
#
_entry.id   AF-A0A4R7B178-F1
#
_cell.length_a   1.000
_cell.length_b   1.000
_cell.length_c   1.000
_cell.angle_alpha   90.00
_cell.angle_beta   90.00
_cell.angle_gamma   90.00
#
_symmetry.space_group_name_H-M   'P 1'
#
loop_
_entity.id
_entity.type
_entity.pdbx_description
1 polymer ?
#
loop_
_entity_poly.entity_id
_entity_poly.type
_entity_poly.pdbx_seq_one_letter_code
_entity_poly.pdbx_strand_id
1 'polypeptide(L)' 'MAHRRHLSAVERDLRDIQSTVNQLVRQLAPSQSRRPNQEAARSLLAAVSYKLDVVQAALRA' A
#
# COMPACT_ATOMS: atom_id res chain seq x y z
N MET A 1 8.16 -0.13 -26.56
CA MET A 1 8.62 0.85 -25.54
C MET A 1 7.57 1.15 -24.46
N ALA A 2 6.27 1.29 -24.80
CA ALA A 2 5.21 1.57 -23.82
C ALA A 2 5.01 0.47 -22.77
N HIS A 3 5.01 -0.81 -23.19
CA HIS A 3 4.78 -1.96 -22.30
C HIS A 3 5.85 -2.11 -21.20
N ARG A 4 7.12 -1.83 -21.52
CA ARG A 4 8.24 -1.87 -20.55
C ARG A 4 8.16 -0.74 -19.52
N ARG A 5 7.65 0.44 -19.92
CA ARG A 5 7.38 1.56 -19.02
C ARG A 5 6.20 1.26 -18.09
N HIS A 6 5.18 0.57 -18.60
CA HIS A 6 4.03 0.11 -17.82
C HIS A 6 4.42 -0.87 -16.72
N LEU A 7 5.22 -1.89 -17.07
CA LEU A 7 5.73 -2.86 -16.10
C LEU A 7 6.59 -2.19 -15.01
N SER A 8 7.44 -1.23 -15.39
CA SER A 8 8.25 -0.49 -14.41
C SER A 8 7.42 0.41 -13.47
N ALA A 9 6.27 0.90 -13.92
CA ALA A 9 5.35 1.67 -13.08
C ALA A 9 4.63 0.75 -12.08
N VAL A 10 4.12 -0.38 -12.56
CA VAL A 10 3.45 -1.41 -11.74
C VAL A 10 4.40 -1.95 -10.65
N GLU A 11 5.65 -2.24 -11.00
CA GLU A 11 6.67 -2.69 -10.02
C GLU A 11 6.96 -1.64 -8.95
N ARG A 12 6.94 -0.35 -9.30
CA ARG A 12 7.14 0.75 -8.35
C ARG A 12 5.95 0.87 -7.40
N ASP A 13 4.73 0.80 -7.94
CA ASP A 13 3.51 0.88 -7.15
C ASP A 13 3.38 -0.31 -6.17
N LEU A 14 3.78 -1.51 -6.59
CA LEU A 14 3.83 -2.68 -5.71
C LEU A 14 4.84 -2.51 -4.56
N ARG A 15 6.01 -1.92 -4.82
CA ARG A 15 7.00 -1.62 -3.76
C ARG A 15 6.46 -0.59 -2.77
N ASP A 16 5.76 0.43 -3.25
CA ASP A 16 5.11 1.44 -2.40
C ASP A 16 4.03 0.84 -1.50
N ILE A 17 3.21 -0.06 -2.04
CA ILE A 17 2.20 -0.81 -1.27
C ILE A 17 2.91 -1.63 -0.17
N GLN A 18 3.95 -2.38 -0.53
CA GLN A 18 4.68 -3.21 0.42
C GLN A 18 5.34 -2.38 1.53
N SER A 19 5.93 -1.22 1.20
CA SER A 19 6.49 -0.29 2.17
C SER A 19 5.43 0.25 3.14
N THR A 20 4.27 0.64 2.59
CA THR A 20 3.14 1.17 3.36
C THR A 20 2.61 0.12 4.35
N VAL A 21 2.43 -1.12 3.88
CA VAL A 21 1.99 -2.25 4.73
C VAL A 21 3.03 -2.57 5.80
N ASN A 22 4.32 -2.60 5.45
CA ASN A 22 5.39 -2.85 6.42
C ASN A 22 5.46 -1.78 7.52
N GLN A 23 5.24 -0.51 7.16
CA GLN A 23 5.17 0.59 8.14
C GLN A 23 3.96 0.41 9.07
N LEU A 24 2.82 -0.02 8.52
CA LEU A 24 1.61 -0.34 9.26
C LEU A 24 1.84 -1.46 10.28
N VAL A 25 2.43 -2.56 9.83
CA VAL A 25 2.76 -3.72 10.68
C VAL A 25 3.73 -3.29 11.78
N ARG A 26 4.69 -2.41 11.52
CA ARG A 26 5.57 -1.86 12.56
C ARG A 26 4.87 -0.92 13.54
N GLN A 27 3.90 -0.11 13.08
CA GLN A 27 3.12 0.80 13.93
C GLN A 27 2.07 0.06 14.79
N LEU A 28 1.54 -1.05 14.28
CA LEU A 28 0.62 -1.94 14.99
C LEU A 28 1.33 -3.05 15.76
N ALA A 29 2.60 -3.34 15.45
CA ALA A 29 3.42 -4.27 16.22
C ALA A 29 3.45 -3.77 17.66
N PRO A 30 3.06 -4.62 18.62
CA PRO A 30 2.71 -4.19 19.97
C PRO A 30 3.97 -3.74 20.71
N SER A 31 4.32 -2.46 20.54
CA SER A 31 5.04 -1.73 21.56
C SER A 31 4.06 -1.65 22.72
N GLN A 32 4.34 -2.43 23.76
CA GLN A 32 3.50 -2.60 24.94
C GLN A 32 2.78 -1.29 25.31
N SER A 33 1.45 -1.34 25.44
CA SER A 33 0.61 -0.32 26.08
C SER A 33 0.06 0.87 25.26
N ARG A 34 -0.20 0.74 23.95
CA ARG A 34 -1.05 1.72 23.24
C ARG A 34 -2.21 1.05 22.52
N ARG A 35 -3.44 1.43 22.87
CA ARG A 35 -4.65 1.04 22.13
C ARG A 35 -4.44 1.37 20.65
N PRO A 36 -4.72 0.43 19.72
CA PRO A 36 -4.58 0.70 18.30
C PRO A 36 -5.45 1.89 17.90
N ASN A 37 -4.85 2.90 17.27
CA ASN A 37 -5.58 4.05 16.77
C ASN A 37 -6.42 3.60 15.55
N GLN A 38 -7.71 3.35 15.79
CA GLN A 38 -8.65 2.89 14.77
C GLN A 38 -8.74 3.83 13.57
N GLU A 39 -8.59 5.14 13.79
CA GLU A 39 -8.64 6.13 12.71
C GLU A 39 -7.42 6.01 11.80
N ALA A 40 -6.22 5.86 12.39
CA ALA A 40 -5.00 5.60 11.64
C ALA A 40 -5.08 4.28 10.84
N ALA A 41 -5.66 3.23 11.43
CA ALA A 41 -5.86 1.96 10.72
C ALA A 41 -6.83 2.11 9.53
N ARG A 42 -7.91 2.88 9.68
CA ARG A 42 -8.89 3.15 8.61
C ARG A 42 -8.29 3.98 7.48
N SER A 43 -7.59 5.07 7.79
CA SER A 43 -6.93 5.91 6.78
C SER A 43 -5.93 5.12 5.96
N LEU A 44 -5.25 4.16 6.60
CA LEU A 44 -4.22 3.38 5.94
C LEU A 44 -4.79 2.21 5.14
N LEU A 45 -5.86 1.57 5.60
CA LEU A 45 -6.66 0.65 4.78
C LEU A 45 -7.18 1.35 3.51
N ALA A 46 -7.66 2.59 3.61
CA ALA A 46 -8.09 3.37 2.46
C ALA A 46 -6.93 3.65 1.49
N ALA A 47 -5.74 4.01 1.99
CA ALA A 47 -4.56 4.24 1.17
C ALA A 47 -4.08 2.98 0.43
N VAL A 48 -4.11 1.82 1.10
CA VAL A 48 -3.77 0.52 0.48
C VAL A 48 -4.80 0.14 -0.58
N SER A 49 -6.09 0.30 -0.28
CA SER A 49 -7.17 0.02 -1.24
C SER A 49 -7.03 0.86 -2.51
N TYR A 50 -6.78 2.17 -2.37
CA TYR A 50 -6.57 3.07 -3.50
C TYR A 50 -5.37 2.64 -4.37
N LYS A 51 -4.22 2.33 -3.76
CA LYS A 51 -3.04 1.90 -4.53
C LYS A 51 -3.28 0.54 -5.22
N LEU A 52 -4.03 -0.37 -4.61
CA LEU A 52 -4.42 -1.62 -5.25
C LEU A 52 -5.36 -1.40 -6.44
N ASP A 53 -6.31 -0.47 -6.33
CA ASP A 53 -7.20 -0.11 -7.45
C ASP A 53 -6.41 0.47 -8.63
N VAL A 54 -5.41 1.32 -8.37
CA VAL A 54 -4.51 1.86 -9.41
C VAL A 54 -3.73 0.74 -10.12
N VAL A 55 -3.17 -0.21 -9.37
CA VAL A 55 -2.46 -1.36 -9.93
C VAL A 55 -3.41 -2.24 -10.76
N GLN A 56 -4.62 -2.50 -10.26
CA GLN A 56 -5.63 -3.28 -11.01
C GLN A 56 -6.05 -2.58 -12.30
N ALA A 57 -6.22 -1.26 -12.28
CA ALA A 57 -6.51 -0.48 -13.48
C ALA A 57 -5.36 -0.56 -14.49
N ALA A 58 -4.11 -0.46 -14.02
CA ALA A 58 -2.92 -0.57 -14.85
C ALA A 58 -2.71 -1.99 -15.43
N LEU A 59 -3.20 -3.04 -14.77
CA LEU A 59 -3.11 -4.41 -15.29
C LEU A 59 -4.24 -4.77 -16.26
N ARG A 60 -5.33 -4.00 -16.28
CA ARG A 60 -6.48 -4.19 -17.20
C ARG A 60 -6.36 -3.41 -18.51
N ALA A 61 -5.45 -2.43 -18.58
CA ALA A 61 -5.18 -1.58 -19.75
C ALA A 61 -4.04 -2.15 -20.62
#